data_AF-A0A1H3MGS7-F1
#
_entry.id   AF-A0A1H3MGS7-F1
#
_cell.length_a   1.000
_cell.length_b   1.000
_cell.length_c   1.000
_cell.angle_alpha   90.00
_cell.angle_beta   90.00
_cell.angle_gamma   90.00
#
_symmetry.space_group_name_H-M   'P 1'
#
loop_
_entity.id
_entity.type
_entity.pdbx_description
1 polymer ?
#
loop_
_entity_poly.entity_id
_entity_poly.type
_entity_poly.pdbx_seq_one_letter_code
_entity_poly.pdbx_strand_id
1 'polypeptide(L)' 'MQQEGIFEAMTTSYTVTAADGGSEVTATTEFALDVAIVGDVLDATVIKRQRRRELEAQFDWLEAQTAEPRTD' A
#
# COMPACT_ATOMS: atom_id res chain seq x y z
N MET A 1 7.61 3.90 -10.98
CA MET A 1 8.23 5.23 -10.76
C MET A 1 7.17 6.12 -10.16
N GLN A 2 7.35 6.58 -8.92
CA GLN A 2 6.52 7.61 -8.33
C GLN A 2 6.73 8.87 -9.17
N GLN A 3 5.69 9.37 -9.85
CA GLN A 3 5.78 10.66 -10.53
C GLN A 3 5.72 11.75 -9.45
N GLU A 4 6.86 12.39 -9.17
CA GLU A 4 6.89 13.59 -8.34
C GLU A 4 5.95 14.64 -8.95
N GLY A 5 5.02 15.15 -8.15
CA GLY A 5 4.18 16.31 -8.50
C GLY A 5 2.68 16.08 -8.64
N ILE A 6 2.14 14.84 -8.53
CA ILE A 6 0.69 14.58 -8.72
C ILE A 6 -0.12 14.52 -7.42
N PHE A 7 0.53 14.14 -6.32
CA PHE A 7 -0.10 14.03 -5.00
C PHE A 7 0.45 15.11 -4.09
N GLU A 8 -0.45 15.86 -3.44
CA GLU A 8 -0.06 16.76 -2.36
C GLU A 8 0.52 15.96 -1.18
N ALA A 9 -0.12 14.82 -0.87
CA ALA A 9 0.36 13.84 0.09
C ALA A 9 -0.22 12.45 -0.20
N MET A 10 0.55 11.41 0.09
CA MET A 10 0.08 10.03 0.21
C MET A 10 0.71 9.41 1.46
N THR A 11 -0.13 8.92 2.37
CA THR A 11 0.32 8.31 3.62
C THR A 11 -0.24 6.91 3.71
N THR A 12 0.62 5.94 4.00
CA THR A 12 0.21 4.56 4.30
C THR A 12 0.52 4.25 5.77
N SER A 13 -0.50 3.90 6.53
CA SER A 13 -0.37 3.39 7.91
C SER A 13 -0.58 1.87 7.94
N TYR A 14 0.24 1.17 8.70
CA TYR A 14 0.10 -0.27 8.92
C TYR A 14 -0.38 -0.52 10.35
N THR A 15 -1.44 -1.31 10.48
CA THR A 15 -1.90 -1.85 11.76
C THR A 15 -1.57 -3.33 11.79
N VAL A 16 -0.94 -3.79 12.86
CA VAL A 16 -0.61 -5.20 13.09
C VAL A 16 -1.36 -5.67 14.31
N THR A 17 -2.18 -6.71 14.15
CA THR A 17 -2.93 -7.35 15.23
C THR A 17 -2.52 -8.81 15.35
N ALA A 18 -2.54 -9.34 16.57
CA ALA A 18 -2.34 -10.77 16.77
C ALA A 18 -3.51 -11.55 16.17
N ALA A 19 -3.20 -12.67 15.50
CA ALA A 19 -4.17 -13.61 14.96
C ALA A 19 -3.76 -15.04 15.35
N ASP A 20 -4.68 -16.00 15.29
CA ASP A 20 -4.37 -17.39 15.62
C ASP A 20 -3.30 -17.94 14.68
N GLY A 21 -2.12 -18.23 15.24
CA GLY A 21 -0.97 -18.74 14.49
C GLY A 21 -0.16 -17.68 13.73
N GLY A 22 -0.36 -16.38 13.97
CA GLY A 22 0.42 -15.34 13.31
C GLY A 22 -0.01 -13.92 13.63
N SER A 23 0.04 -13.05 12.62
CA SER A 23 -0.39 -11.65 12.71
C SER A 23 -1.19 -11.27 11.49
N GLU A 24 -2.22 -10.46 11.69
CA GLU A 24 -2.94 -9.80 10.61
C GLU A 24 -2.32 -8.41 10.41
N VAL A 25 -1.93 -8.10 9.17
CA VAL A 25 -1.37 -6.80 8.80
C VAL A 25 -2.34 -6.09 7.88
N THR A 26 -2.87 -4.95 8.32
CA THR A 26 -3.74 -4.10 7.52
C THR A 26 -3.00 -2.82 7.11
N ALA A 27 -2.92 -2.55 5.80
CA ALA A 27 -2.41 -1.30 5.28
C ALA A 27 -3.56 -0.37 4.87
N THR A 28 -3.61 0.82 5.47
CA THR A 28 -4.56 1.88 5.11
C THR A 28 -3.80 2.99 4.40
N THR A 29 -4.20 3.33 3.18
CA THR A 29 -3.58 4.42 2.41
C THR A 29 -4.58 5.54 2.19
N GLU A 30 -4.19 6.74 2.61
CA GLU A 30 -4.91 7.99 2.39
C GLU A 30 -4.10 8.85 1.41
N PHE A 31 -4.77 9.53 0.50
CA PHE A 31 -4.13 10.42 -0.46
C PHE A 31 -4.99 11.64 -0.76
N ALA A 32 -4.31 12.79 -0.94
CA ALA A 32 -4.90 14.03 -1.41
C ALA A 32 -4.41 14.31 -2.84
N LEU A 33 -5.34 14.69 -3.71
CA LEU A 33 -5.06 15.09 -5.09
C LEU A 33 -5.06 16.62 -5.15
N ASP A 34 -4.04 17.21 -5.76
CA ASP A 34 -4.05 18.64 -6.06
C ASP A 34 -5.04 18.93 -7.20
N VAL A 35 -5.99 19.82 -6.94
CA VAL A 35 -7.10 20.20 -7.84
C VAL A 35 -6.57 20.79 -9.16
N ALA A 36 -5.38 21.38 -9.17
CA ALA A 36 -4.78 22.00 -10.36
C ALA A 36 -4.32 20.98 -11.43
N ILE A 37 -4.13 19.71 -11.07
CA ILE A 37 -3.65 18.62 -11.97
C ILE A 37 -4.79 17.65 -12.33
N VAL A 38 -6.05 17.98 -11.98
CA VAL A 38 -7.21 17.18 -12.37
C VAL A 38 -7.63 17.44 -13.84
N GLY A 39 -6.93 18.34 -14.52
CA GLY A 39 -7.20 18.75 -15.90
C GLY A 39 -6.97 17.67 -16.97
N ASP A 40 -6.09 16.69 -16.73
CA ASP A 40 -5.82 15.62 -17.70
C ASP A 40 -5.66 14.24 -16.99
N VAL A 41 -6.78 13.52 -16.86
CA VAL A 41 -6.84 12.04 -16.80
C VAL A 41 -6.05 11.37 -15.66
N LEU A 42 -6.11 11.88 -14.43
CA LEU A 42 -5.84 11.04 -13.27
C LEU A 42 -7.14 10.53 -12.66
N ASP A 43 -7.58 9.39 -13.18
CA ASP A 43 -8.65 8.62 -12.55
C ASP A 43 -8.10 8.08 -11.22
N ALA A 44 -8.64 8.58 -10.10
CA ALA A 44 -8.36 8.08 -8.76
C ALA A 44 -8.48 6.54 -8.67
N THR A 45 -9.25 5.92 -9.56
CA THR A 45 -9.37 4.47 -9.70
C THR A 45 -8.08 3.82 -10.20
N VAL A 46 -7.34 4.44 -11.14
CA VAL A 46 -6.05 3.92 -11.62
C VAL A 46 -5.02 3.94 -10.50
N ILE A 47 -4.95 5.04 -9.74
CA ILE A 47 -4.07 5.18 -8.57
C ILE A 47 -4.37 4.08 -7.56
N LYS A 48 -5.66 3.91 -7.20
CA LYS A 48 -6.11 2.86 -6.27
C LYS A 48 -5.72 1.46 -6.76
N ARG A 49 -5.84 1.19 -8.06
CA ARG A 49 -5.45 -0.12 -8.64
C ARG A 49 -3.94 -0.35 -8.58
N GLN A 50 -3.14 0.64 -8.96
CA GLN A 50 -1.67 0.52 -8.89
C GLN A 50 -1.22 0.31 -7.45
N ARG A 51 -1.71 1.14 -6.52
CA ARG A 51 -1.33 1.06 -5.11
C ARG A 51 -1.76 -0.25 -4.45
N ARG A 52 -2.93 -0.77 -4.80
CA ARG A 52 -3.38 -2.08 -4.34
C ARG A 52 -2.40 -3.19 -4.76
N ARG A 53 -2.02 -3.23 -6.04
CA ARG A 53 -1.07 -4.24 -6.55
C ARG A 53 0.30 -4.15 -5.87
N GLU A 54 0.78 -2.94 -5.60
CA GLU A 54 2.03 -2.74 -4.87
C GLU A 54 1.95 -3.29 -3.44
N LEU A 55 0.85 -3.04 -2.73
CA LEU A 55 0.64 -3.54 -1.36
C LEU A 55 0.45 -5.06 -1.32
N GLU A 56 -0.26 -5.63 -2.29
CA GLU A 56 -0.40 -7.09 -2.46
C GLU A 56 0.99 -7.74 -2.62
N ALA A 57 1.83 -7.23 -3.52
CA ALA A 57 3.18 -7.76 -3.71
C ALA A 57 4.07 -7.60 -2.45
N GLN A 58 3.88 -6.54 -1.67
CA GLN A 58 4.58 -6.36 -0.39
C GLN A 58 4.11 -7.36 0.66
N PHE A 59 2.80 -7.67 0.72
CA PHE A 59 2.26 -8.68 1.63
C PHE A 59 2.68 -10.09 1.22
N ASP A 60 2.67 -10.42 -0.07
CA ASP A 60 3.19 -11.70 -0.58
C ASP A 60 4.66 -11.90 -0.17
N TRP A 61 5.48 -10.85 -0.28
CA TRP A 61 6.87 -10.89 0.19
C TRP A 61 6.96 -11.06 1.71
N LEU A 62 6.14 -10.35 2.49
CA LEU A 62 6.13 -10.46 3.95
C LEU A 62 5.75 -11.87 4.40
N GLU A 63 4.74 -12.48 3.78
CA GLU A 63 4.35 -13.87 4.00
C GLU A 63 5.49 -14.84 3.67
N ALA A 64 6.13 -14.67 2.50
CA ALA A 64 7.27 -15.51 2.11
C ALA A 64 8.43 -15.44 3.12
N GLN A 65 8.74 -14.25 3.64
CA GLN A 65 9.80 -14.04 4.63
C GLN A 65 9.46 -14.58 6.03
N THR A 66 8.18 -14.71 6.35
CA THR A 66 7.71 -15.14 7.69
C THR A 66 7.22 -16.58 7.73
N ALA A 67 7.06 -17.22 6.57
CA ALA A 67 6.72 -18.63 6.43
C ALA A 67 7.90 -19.58 6.72
N GLU A 68 9.15 -19.09 6.73
CA GLU A 68 10.29 -19.91 7.10
C GLU A 68 10.27 -20.18 8.62
N PRO A 69 10.41 -21.45 9.06
CA PRO A 69 10.50 -21.74 10.48
C PRO A 69 11.72 -21.04 11.04
N ARG A 70 11.52 -20.25 12.11
CA ARG A 70 12.60 -19.64 12.87
C ARG A 70 13.50 -20.76 13.39
N THR A 71 14.60 -21.02 12.69
CA THR A 71 15.63 -21.94 13.16
C THR A 71 16.32 -21.25 14.33
N ASP A 72 15.89 -21.59 15.55
CA ASP A 72 16.63 -21.31 16.79
C ASP A 72 17.93 -22.13 16.85
#